data_AF-A0A9D5URC7-F1
#
_entry.id   AF-A0A9D5URC7-F1
#
_cell.length_a   1.000
_cell.length_b   1.000
_cell.length_c   1.000
_cell.angle_alpha   90.00
_cell.angle_beta   90.00
_cell.angle_gamma   90.00
#
_symmetry.space_group_name_H-M   'P 1'
#
loop_
_entity.id
_entity.type
_entity.pdbx_description
1 polymer ?
#
loop_
_entity_poly.entity_id
_entity_poly.type
_entity_poly.pdbx_seq_one_letter_code
_entity_poly.pdbx_strand_id
1 'polypeptide(L)'
;MESFRWDSYFMTGIAIVDVQHQHLVNMVNHFGELVQQQEGATEEDINNLLEALAAYAVHHFREEEDLMADKQVDRRHLTQHCGEHSNFLQEVIRMKEGMAGNRREVAVSLLKFLTHWLVYHILGSDQLMAMQVAAIHTGSTAEEAYEAVQKSLDPATAALLEAINSLFQQLSERNKELFELNQLLQARIIKRNQELVEANQRIDEMSLGFSPSSPSSDTMPWYDS
;
A
#
# COMPACT_ATOMS: atom_id res chain seq x y z
N MET A 1 10.16 20.37 -9.02
CA MET A 1 10.72 20.62 -7.68
C MET A 1 10.91 19.26 -7.03
N GLU A 2 12.06 18.97 -6.41
CA GLU A 2 12.28 17.67 -5.76
C GLU A 2 11.19 17.40 -4.72
N SER A 3 10.60 16.20 -4.77
CA SER A 3 9.55 15.82 -3.82
C SER A 3 10.15 15.38 -2.48
N PHE A 4 11.40 14.92 -2.51
CA PHE A 4 12.22 14.56 -1.38
C PHE A 4 13.62 15.16 -1.58
N ARG A 5 14.08 16.00 -0.66
CA ARG A 5 15.44 16.56 -0.72
C ARG A 5 16.36 15.76 0.20
N TRP A 6 17.34 15.06 -0.38
CA TRP A 6 18.37 14.36 0.42
C TRP A 6 19.22 15.37 1.19
N ASP A 7 19.54 15.03 2.43
CA ASP A 7 20.39 15.81 3.34
C ASP A 7 21.19 14.83 4.22
N SER A 8 22.24 15.35 4.85
CA SER A 8 23.11 14.69 5.82
C SER A 8 22.36 13.99 6.97
N TYR A 9 21.17 14.46 7.34
CA TYR A 9 20.34 13.83 8.38
C TYR A 9 19.87 12.40 8.03
N PHE A 10 19.86 12.04 6.74
CA PHE A 10 19.48 10.71 6.29
C PHE A 10 20.67 9.73 6.23
N MET A 11 21.89 10.20 6.51
CA MET A 11 23.07 9.34 6.52
C MET A 11 23.10 8.49 7.78
N THR A 12 23.02 7.17 7.61
CA THR A 12 23.19 6.18 8.67
C THR A 12 24.65 5.97 9.06
N GLY A 13 25.58 6.32 8.15
CA GLY A 13 27.01 6.02 8.31
C GLY A 13 27.38 4.59 7.88
N ILE A 14 26.39 3.80 7.44
CA ILE A 14 26.58 2.48 6.85
C ILE A 14 26.54 2.65 5.33
N ALA A 15 27.71 2.68 4.70
CA ALA A 15 27.86 3.12 3.31
C ALA A 15 26.94 2.40 2.30
N ILE A 16 26.71 1.10 2.47
CA ILE A 16 25.82 0.33 1.58
C ILE A 16 24.35 0.75 1.74
N VAL A 17 23.90 0.98 2.97
CA VAL A 17 22.55 1.44 3.30
C VAL A 17 22.33 2.85 2.75
N ASP A 18 23.28 3.75 2.96
CA ASP A 18 23.19 5.14 2.49
C ASP A 18 23.09 5.23 0.95
N VAL A 19 23.84 4.40 0.23
CA VAL A 19 23.74 4.30 -1.24
C VAL A 19 22.37 3.79 -1.67
N GLN A 20 21.82 2.82 -0.95
CA GLN A 20 20.52 2.26 -1.26
C GLN A 20 19.37 3.24 -1.00
N HIS A 21 19.41 3.96 0.12
CA HIS A 21 18.45 5.01 0.44
C HIS A 21 18.47 6.13 -0.60
N GLN A 22 19.65 6.56 -1.05
CA GLN A 22 19.76 7.54 -2.13
C GLN A 22 19.12 7.05 -3.43
N HIS A 23 19.28 5.77 -3.76
CA HIS A 23 18.61 5.19 -4.93
C HIS A 23 17.09 5.19 -4.79
N LEU A 24 16.56 4.80 -3.62
CA LEU A 24 15.12 4.87 -3.33
C LEU A 24 14.59 6.30 -3.46
N VAL A 25 15.29 7.29 -2.88
CA VAL A 25 14.92 8.70 -2.98
C VAL A 25 14.94 9.18 -4.43
N ASN A 26 15.91 8.74 -5.25
CA ASN A 26 15.95 9.08 -6.67
C ASN A 26 14.75 8.51 -7.43
N MET A 27 14.33 7.28 -7.16
CA MET A 27 13.11 6.71 -7.76
C MET A 27 11.86 7.52 -7.38
N VAL A 28 11.72 7.90 -6.11
CA VAL A 28 10.60 8.71 -5.62
C VAL A 28 10.60 10.11 -6.24
N ASN A 29 11.77 10.74 -6.36
CA ASN A 29 11.91 12.04 -7.00
C ASN A 29 11.57 12.00 -8.48
N HIS A 30 12.04 10.99 -9.21
CA HIS A 30 11.72 10.80 -10.62
C HIS A 30 10.21 10.66 -10.83
N PHE A 31 9.53 9.86 -9.99
CA PHE A 31 8.08 9.79 -10.02
C PHE A 31 7.42 11.15 -9.71
N GLY A 32 7.96 11.88 -8.74
CA GLY A 32 7.51 13.22 -8.40
C GLY A 32 7.57 14.21 -9.57
N GLU A 33 8.56 14.07 -10.46
CA GLU A 33 8.66 14.85 -11.70
C GLU A 33 7.52 14.51 -12.65
N LEU A 34 7.23 13.22 -12.88
CA LEU A 34 6.13 12.76 -13.73
C LEU A 34 4.77 13.25 -13.22
N VAL A 35 4.55 13.21 -11.90
CA VAL A 35 3.32 13.71 -11.26
C VAL A 35 3.14 15.23 -11.45
N GLN A 36 4.23 15.99 -11.48
CA GLN A 36 4.20 17.44 -11.64
C GLN A 36 3.97 17.91 -13.08
N GLN A 37 4.15 17.03 -14.08
CA GLN A 37 3.89 17.37 -15.48
C GLN A 37 2.43 17.77 -15.71
N GLN A 38 2.18 18.54 -16.78
CA GLN A 38 0.83 19.02 -17.11
C GLN A 38 -0.13 17.84 -17.34
N GLU A 39 0.34 16.83 -18.07
CA GLU A 39 -0.37 15.58 -18.38
C GLU A 39 -0.47 14.64 -17.16
N GLY A 40 0.43 14.82 -16.19
CA GLY A 40 0.60 13.96 -15.01
C GLY A 40 1.10 12.57 -15.36
N ALA A 41 1.44 11.77 -14.34
CA ALA A 41 1.86 10.38 -14.53
C ALA A 41 0.78 9.55 -15.24
N THR A 42 1.19 8.76 -16.22
CA THR A 42 0.33 7.76 -16.87
C THR A 42 0.15 6.54 -15.98
N GLU A 43 -0.79 5.65 -16.34
CA GLU A 43 -0.99 4.40 -15.62
C GLU A 43 0.23 3.47 -15.76
N GLU A 44 0.85 3.47 -16.94
CA GLU A 44 2.09 2.74 -17.20
C GLU A 44 3.24 3.28 -16.35
N ASP A 45 3.39 4.60 -16.21
CA ASP A 45 4.41 5.20 -15.33
C ASP A 45 4.24 4.76 -13.87
N ILE A 46 3.00 4.75 -13.37
CA ILE A 46 2.70 4.34 -12.01
C ILE A 46 3.01 2.84 -11.82
N ASN A 47 2.59 1.99 -12.76
CA ASN A 47 2.85 0.56 -12.70
C ASN A 47 4.35 0.25 -12.76
N ASN A 48 5.09 0.89 -13.68
CA ASN A 48 6.53 0.74 -13.81
C ASN A 48 7.26 1.18 -12.54
N LEU A 49 6.86 2.30 -11.93
CA LEU A 49 7.40 2.72 -10.64
C LEU A 49 7.14 1.67 -9.56
N LEU A 50 5.88 1.24 -9.39
CA LEU A 50 5.50 0.31 -8.33
C LEU A 50 6.25 -1.02 -8.45
N GLU A 51 6.46 -1.51 -9.67
CA GLU A 51 7.24 -2.73 -9.91
C GLU A 51 8.73 -2.55 -9.62
N ALA A 52 9.34 -1.48 -10.12
CA ALA A 52 10.75 -1.17 -9.87
C ALA A 52 11.01 -0.95 -8.37
N LEU A 53 10.14 -0.17 -7.72
CA LEU A 53 10.21 0.14 -6.30
C LEU A 53 10.03 -1.11 -5.44
N ALA A 54 9.03 -1.95 -5.71
CA ALA A 54 8.81 -3.16 -4.94
C ALA A 54 9.99 -4.12 -5.07
N ALA A 55 10.54 -4.31 -6.27
CA ALA A 55 11.70 -5.15 -6.49
C ALA A 55 12.94 -4.64 -5.72
N TYR A 56 13.20 -3.33 -5.79
CA TYR A 56 14.35 -2.72 -5.12
C TYR A 56 14.18 -2.70 -3.59
N ALA A 57 12.98 -2.38 -3.09
CA ALA A 57 12.68 -2.37 -1.67
C ALA A 57 12.85 -3.76 -1.05
N VAL A 58 12.38 -4.83 -1.69
CA VAL A 58 12.61 -6.21 -1.22
C VAL A 58 14.10 -6.52 -1.09
N HIS A 59 14.91 -6.10 -2.06
CA HIS A 59 16.34 -6.31 -2.01
C HIS A 59 17.00 -5.52 -0.88
N HIS A 60 16.72 -4.22 -0.79
CA HIS A 60 17.23 -3.32 0.24
C HIS A 60 16.87 -3.78 1.65
N PHE A 61 15.58 -4.03 1.91
CA PHE A 61 15.09 -4.49 3.21
C PHE A 61 15.75 -5.80 3.65
N ARG A 62 15.93 -6.73 2.71
CA ARG A 62 16.63 -7.98 3.01
C ARG A 62 18.08 -7.74 3.42
N GLU A 63 18.79 -6.84 2.76
CA GLU A 63 20.18 -6.54 3.12
C GLU A 63 20.29 -5.87 4.49
N GLU A 64 19.36 -4.99 4.85
CA GLU A 64 19.29 -4.42 6.20
C GLU A 64 18.97 -5.48 7.25
N GLU A 65 17.97 -6.33 7.01
CA GLU A 65 17.60 -7.41 7.93
C GLU A 65 18.73 -8.42 8.13
N ASP A 66 19.42 -8.80 7.05
CA ASP A 66 20.60 -9.67 7.09
C ASP A 66 21.76 -8.99 7.85
N LEU A 67 21.97 -7.68 7.65
CA LEU A 67 22.94 -6.88 8.38
C LEU A 67 22.61 -6.83 9.87
N MET A 68 21.36 -6.54 10.25
CA MET A 68 20.92 -6.51 11.64
C MET A 68 21.12 -7.86 12.32
N ALA A 69 20.81 -8.96 11.62
CA ALA A 69 21.01 -10.30 12.12
C ALA A 69 22.50 -10.65 12.30
N ASP A 70 23.35 -10.31 11.32
CA ASP A 70 24.80 -10.52 11.37
C ASP A 70 25.45 -9.73 12.52
N LYS A 71 25.02 -8.48 12.70
CA LYS A 71 25.50 -7.59 13.77
C LYS A 71 24.85 -7.85 15.12
N GLN A 72 23.95 -8.83 15.21
CA GLN A 72 23.27 -9.20 16.45
C GLN A 72 22.52 -8.02 17.09
N VAL A 73 21.89 -7.17 16.28
CA VAL A 73 20.99 -6.13 16.77
C VAL A 73 19.88 -6.76 17.62
N ASP A 74 19.44 -6.06 18.66
CA ASP A 74 18.45 -6.58 19.60
C ASP A 74 17.18 -7.06 18.86
N ARG A 75 16.68 -8.23 19.27
CA ARG A 75 15.54 -8.89 18.64
C ARG A 75 14.29 -8.02 18.63
N ARG A 76 14.11 -7.15 19.63
CA ARG A 76 12.98 -6.22 19.71
C ARG A 76 12.98 -5.28 18.53
N HIS A 77 14.13 -4.66 18.26
CA HIS A 77 14.26 -3.73 17.14
C HIS A 77 14.16 -4.45 15.79
N LEU A 78 14.85 -5.58 15.63
CA LEU A 78 14.77 -6.38 14.40
C LEU A 78 13.32 -6.78 14.07
N THR A 79 12.55 -7.23 15.07
CA THR A 79 11.16 -7.65 14.86
C THR A 79 10.28 -6.47 14.43
N GLN A 80 10.46 -5.30 15.05
CA GLN A 80 9.75 -4.09 14.66
C GLN A 80 10.11 -3.67 13.23
N HIS A 81 11.40 -3.60 12.90
CA HIS A 81 11.92 -3.17 11.61
C HIS A 81 11.41 -4.06 10.46
N CYS A 82 11.49 -5.39 10.59
CA CYS A 82 10.90 -6.35 9.65
C CYS A 82 9.38 -6.15 9.49
N GLY A 83 8.69 -5.82 10.58
CA GLY A 83 7.27 -5.50 10.56
C GLY A 83 6.96 -4.26 9.73
N GLU A 84 7.75 -3.20 9.88
CA GLU A 84 7.63 -1.95 9.10
C GLU A 84 7.85 -2.22 7.60
N HIS A 85 8.88 -2.99 7.23
CA HIS A 85 9.15 -3.43 5.86
C HIS A 85 7.98 -4.21 5.24
N SER A 86 7.48 -5.22 5.97
CA SER A 86 6.36 -6.05 5.50
C SER A 86 5.10 -5.21 5.27
N ASN A 87 4.82 -4.26 6.15
CA ASN A 87 3.69 -3.36 6.02
C ASN A 87 3.82 -2.42 4.82
N PHE A 88 5.03 -1.89 4.58
CA PHE A 88 5.29 -1.08 3.39
C PHE A 88 5.00 -1.84 2.10
N LEU A 89 5.54 -3.05 1.96
CA LEU A 89 5.33 -3.87 0.76
C LEU A 89 3.84 -4.20 0.56
N GLN A 90 3.12 -4.52 1.64
CA GLN A 90 1.68 -4.76 1.56
C GLN A 90 0.92 -3.51 1.12
N GLU A 91 1.28 -2.33 1.61
CA GLU A 91 0.61 -1.08 1.21
C GLU A 91 0.91 -0.72 -0.24
N VAL A 92 2.15 -0.91 -0.71
CA VAL A 92 2.53 -0.73 -2.13
C VAL A 92 1.71 -1.66 -3.04
N ILE A 93 1.53 -2.93 -2.66
CA ILE A 93 0.69 -3.89 -3.40
C ILE A 93 -0.78 -3.45 -3.39
N ARG A 94 -1.32 -3.04 -2.24
CA ARG A 94 -2.70 -2.55 -2.14
C ARG A 94 -2.94 -1.31 -3.00
N MET A 95 -1.98 -0.38 -3.02
CA MET A 95 -2.06 0.81 -3.86
C MET A 95 -2.04 0.45 -5.35
N LYS A 96 -1.31 -0.60 -5.75
CA LYS A 96 -1.32 -1.15 -7.13
C LYS A 96 -2.70 -1.71 -7.50
N GLU A 97 -3.31 -2.50 -6.61
CA GLU A 97 -4.60 -3.16 -6.88
C GLU A 97 -5.79 -2.19 -6.75
N GLY A 98 -5.68 -1.18 -5.89
CA GLY A 98 -6.71 -0.19 -5.59
C GLY A 98 -6.78 1.00 -6.54
N MET A 99 -6.10 0.97 -7.69
CA MET A 99 -6.04 2.08 -8.67
C MET A 99 -7.36 2.33 -9.43
N ALA A 100 -8.50 2.33 -8.75
CA ALA A 100 -9.78 2.75 -9.30
C ALA A 100 -10.04 4.22 -8.94
N GLY A 101 -10.11 5.12 -9.93
CA GLY A 101 -10.44 6.53 -9.70
C GLY A 101 -9.67 7.51 -10.57
N ASN A 102 -9.59 8.76 -10.12
CA ASN A 102 -8.84 9.80 -10.82
C ASN A 102 -7.33 9.52 -10.72
N ARG A 103 -6.73 9.13 -11.85
CA ARG A 103 -5.29 8.80 -11.97
C ARG A 103 -4.37 9.83 -11.32
N ARG A 104 -4.66 11.12 -11.47
CA ARG A 104 -3.83 12.19 -10.92
C ARG A 104 -3.84 12.19 -9.39
N GLU A 105 -5.01 11.94 -8.78
CA GLU A 105 -5.14 11.85 -7.33
C GLU A 105 -4.41 10.63 -6.78
N VAL A 106 -4.53 9.48 -7.47
CA VAL A 106 -3.80 8.26 -7.12
C VAL A 106 -2.30 8.50 -7.14
N ALA A 107 -1.77 9.10 -8.20
CA ALA A 107 -0.34 9.37 -8.33
C ALA A 107 0.18 10.33 -7.25
N VAL A 108 -0.58 11.38 -6.92
CA VAL A 108 -0.25 12.32 -5.83
C VAL A 108 -0.29 11.62 -4.46
N SER A 109 -1.28 10.77 -4.22
CA SER A 109 -1.41 10.03 -2.97
C SER A 109 -0.24 9.05 -2.79
N LEU A 110 0.10 8.30 -3.85
CA LEU A 110 1.24 7.39 -3.86
C LEU A 110 2.54 8.14 -3.59
N LEU A 111 2.80 9.26 -4.28
CA LEU A 111 4.01 10.05 -4.07
C LEU A 111 4.13 10.52 -2.61
N LYS A 112 3.03 11.03 -2.02
CA LYS A 112 3.03 11.45 -0.61
C LYS A 112 3.30 10.29 0.33
N PHE A 113 2.68 9.14 0.10
CA PHE A 113 2.92 7.94 0.90
C PHE A 113 4.39 7.54 0.87
N LEU A 114 4.97 7.40 -0.33
CA LEU A 114 6.37 7.03 -0.50
C LEU A 114 7.31 8.03 0.19
N THR A 115 7.14 9.32 -0.06
CA THR A 115 7.98 10.36 0.57
C THR A 115 7.90 10.30 2.09
N HIS A 116 6.69 10.26 2.67
CA HIS A 116 6.54 10.26 4.13
C HIS A 116 7.07 8.98 4.76
N TRP A 117 6.83 7.81 4.13
CA TRP A 117 7.31 6.55 4.64
C TRP A 117 8.84 6.50 4.66
N LEU A 118 9.51 6.88 3.55
CA LEU A 118 10.97 6.92 3.51
C LEU A 118 11.55 7.87 4.57
N VAL A 119 11.01 9.10 4.69
CA VAL A 119 11.51 10.06 5.70
C VAL A 119 11.40 9.47 7.10
N TYR A 120 10.22 8.92 7.41
CA TYR A 120 9.93 8.38 8.73
C TYR A 120 10.81 7.18 9.07
N HIS A 121 10.91 6.23 8.13
CA HIS A 121 11.64 4.98 8.34
C HIS A 121 13.14 5.22 8.47
N ILE A 122 13.72 6.04 7.58
CA ILE A 122 15.15 6.36 7.63
C ILE A 122 15.50 7.07 8.94
N LEU A 123 14.79 8.15 9.29
CA LEU A 123 15.10 8.94 10.49
C LEU A 123 14.71 8.24 11.80
N GLY A 124 13.83 7.25 11.73
CA GLY A 124 13.38 6.41 12.85
C GLY A 124 14.17 5.11 12.92
N SER A 125 13.66 4.06 12.29
CA SER A 125 14.22 2.71 12.34
C SER A 125 15.68 2.65 11.90
N ASP A 126 16.04 3.21 10.73
CA ASP A 126 17.37 2.95 10.16
C ASP A 126 18.47 3.65 10.95
N GLN A 127 18.20 4.85 11.47
CA GLN A 127 19.10 5.54 12.38
C GLN A 127 19.25 4.77 13.71
N LEU A 128 18.16 4.25 14.28
CA LEU A 128 18.24 3.44 15.51
C LEU A 128 18.99 2.12 15.27
N MET A 129 18.87 1.54 14.08
CA MET A 129 19.66 0.39 13.65
C MET A 129 21.15 0.78 13.63
N ALA A 130 21.49 1.87 12.95
CA ALA A 130 22.86 2.31 12.80
C ALA A 130 23.54 2.61 14.14
N MET A 131 22.83 3.28 15.06
CA MET A 131 23.31 3.54 16.42
C MET A 131 23.58 2.25 17.18
N GLN A 132 22.69 1.25 17.09
CA GLN A 132 22.88 -0.05 17.74
C GLN A 132 24.06 -0.82 17.12
N VAL A 133 24.16 -0.86 15.79
CA VAL A 133 25.29 -1.49 15.08
C VAL A 133 26.62 -0.85 15.49
N ALA A 134 26.68 0.48 15.59
CA ALA A 134 27.87 1.19 16.05
C ALA A 134 28.23 0.85 17.50
N ALA A 135 27.24 0.85 18.40
CA ALA A 135 27.46 0.51 19.81
C ALA A 135 27.98 -0.93 19.97
N ILE A 136 27.38 -1.89 19.26
CA ILE A 136 27.81 -3.29 19.26
C ILE A 136 29.23 -3.42 18.72
N HIS A 137 29.56 -2.71 17.65
CA HIS A 137 30.92 -2.69 17.10
C HIS A 137 31.96 -2.16 18.11
N THR A 138 31.58 -1.22 18.98
CA THR A 138 32.44 -0.71 20.05
C THR A 138 32.49 -1.59 21.31
N GLY A 139 31.77 -2.73 21.31
CA GLY A 139 31.85 -3.75 22.36
C GLY A 139 30.63 -3.84 23.28
N SER A 140 29.57 -3.07 23.05
CA SER A 140 28.31 -3.23 23.79
C SER A 140 27.61 -4.53 23.41
N THR A 141 26.88 -5.12 24.36
CA THR A 141 25.93 -6.19 24.04
C THR A 141 24.71 -5.64 23.29
N ALA A 142 23.95 -6.52 22.63
CA ALA A 142 22.72 -6.14 21.92
C ALA A 142 21.71 -5.42 22.82
N GLU A 143 21.51 -5.94 24.03
CA GLU A 143 20.59 -5.37 25.02
C GLU A 143 21.06 -3.99 25.50
N GLU A 144 22.35 -3.85 25.82
CA GLU A 144 22.91 -2.56 26.24
C GLU A 144 22.82 -1.52 25.14
N ALA A 145 23.10 -1.90 23.89
CA ALA A 145 22.97 -1.03 22.73
C ALA A 145 21.52 -0.55 22.55
N TYR A 146 20.54 -1.46 22.63
CA TYR A 146 19.12 -1.11 22.54
C TYR A 146 18.69 -0.15 23.65
N GLU A 147 19.02 -0.46 24.91
CA GLU A 147 18.63 0.35 26.07
C GLU A 147 19.32 1.72 26.07
N ALA A 148 20.58 1.80 25.61
CA ALA A 148 21.30 3.07 25.50
C ALA A 148 20.68 3.99 24.45
N VAL A 149 20.31 3.43 23.29
CA VAL A 149 19.65 4.18 22.22
C VAL A 149 18.28 4.68 22.69
N GLN A 150 17.47 3.84 23.34
CA GLN A 150 16.17 4.25 23.88
C GLN A 150 16.27 5.37 24.91
N LYS A 151 17.31 5.37 25.76
CA LYS A 151 17.55 6.44 26.74
C LYS A 151 18.08 7.74 26.11
N SER A 152 18.72 7.65 24.95
CA SER A 152 19.24 8.82 24.24
C SER A 152 18.15 9.61 23.52
N LEU A 153 17.03 8.96 23.20
CA LEU A 153 15.84 9.62 22.69
C LEU A 153 15.21 10.49 23.78
N ASP A 154 14.85 11.72 23.43
CA ASP A 154 14.04 12.55 24.30
C ASP A 154 12.71 11.80 24.64
N PRO A 155 12.32 11.67 25.93
CA PRO A 155 11.17 10.85 26.31
C PRO A 155 9.85 11.27 25.64
N ALA A 156 9.67 12.56 25.35
CA ALA A 156 8.49 13.04 24.63
C ALA A 156 8.54 12.61 23.15
N THR A 157 9.72 12.66 22.54
CA THR A 157 9.94 12.20 21.16
C THR A 157 9.75 10.68 21.04
N ALA A 158 10.28 9.89 21.98
CA ALA A 158 10.09 8.44 22.01
C ALA A 158 8.60 8.06 22.12
N ALA A 159 7.88 8.67 23.06
CA ALA A 159 6.45 8.43 23.23
C ALA A 159 5.62 8.85 22.01
N LEU A 160 6.01 9.94 21.33
CA LEU A 160 5.35 10.39 20.10
C LEU A 160 5.61 9.42 18.94
N LEU A 161 6.85 8.96 18.75
CA LEU A 161 7.19 7.98 17.73
C LEU A 161 6.43 6.67 17.94
N GLU A 162 6.37 6.18 19.19
CA GLU A 162 5.59 4.98 19.54
C GLU A 162 4.10 5.16 19.22
N ALA A 163 3.51 6.30 19.59
CA ALA A 163 2.11 6.60 19.31
C ALA A 163 1.83 6.68 17.79
N ILE A 164 2.71 7.34 17.02
CA ILE A 164 2.59 7.44 15.56
C ILE A 164 2.71 6.07 14.90
N ASN A 165 3.69 5.26 15.31
CA ASN A 165 3.86 3.90 14.80
C ASN A 165 2.64 3.04 15.09
N SER A 166 2.13 3.06 16.33
CA SER A 166 0.94 2.32 16.70
C SER A 166 -0.30 2.74 15.91
N LEU A 167 -0.48 4.04 15.68
CA LEU A 167 -1.57 4.56 14.85
C LEU A 167 -1.41 4.15 13.37
N PHE A 168 -0.20 4.21 12.84
CA PHE A 168 0.08 3.79 11.46
C PHE A 168 -0.19 2.30 11.27
N GLN A 169 0.22 1.46 12.22
CA GLN A 169 -0.08 0.02 12.21
C GLN A 169 -1.60 -0.23 12.22
N GLN A 170 -2.32 0.40 13.14
CA GLN A 170 -3.78 0.28 13.20
C GLN A 170 -4.46 0.76 11.92
N LEU A 171 -4.01 1.87 11.35
CA LEU A 171 -4.55 2.39 10.09
C LEU A 171 -4.26 1.45 8.91
N SER A 172 -3.03 0.89 8.83
CA SER A 172 -2.66 -0.10 7.83
C SER A 172 -3.53 -1.36 7.92
N GLU A 173 -3.75 -1.87 9.13
CA GLU A 173 -4.64 -3.02 9.38
C GLU A 173 -6.09 -2.71 8.97
N ARG A 174 -6.61 -1.54 9.36
CA ARG A 174 -7.97 -1.13 8.97
C ARG A 174 -8.12 -0.91 7.48
N ASN A 175 -7.12 -0.33 6.82
CA ASN A 175 -7.12 -0.17 5.37
C ASN A 175 -7.11 -1.53 4.67
N LYS A 176 -6.36 -2.50 5.18
CA LYS A 176 -6.38 -3.89 4.70
C LYS A 176 -7.77 -4.51 4.82
N GLU A 177 -8.38 -4.45 6.02
CA GLU A 177 -9.73 -4.98 6.25
C GLU A 177 -10.76 -4.33 5.33
N LEU A 178 -10.70 -3.00 5.17
CA LEU A 178 -11.60 -2.25 4.31
C LEU A 178 -11.44 -2.64 2.84
N PHE A 179 -10.20 -2.82 2.39
CA PHE A 179 -9.91 -3.24 1.02
C PHE A 179 -10.45 -4.65 0.73
N GLU A 180 -10.18 -5.61 1.62
CA GLU A 180 -10.71 -6.97 1.51
C GLU A 180 -12.25 -6.98 1.51
N LEU A 181 -12.86 -6.19 2.39
CA LEU A 181 -14.32 -6.05 2.45
C LEU A 181 -14.88 -5.40 1.18
N ASN A 182 -14.20 -4.40 0.61
CA ASN A 182 -14.62 -3.76 -0.63
C ASN A 182 -14.63 -4.76 -1.79
N GLN A 183 -13.56 -5.54 -1.96
CA GLN A 183 -13.51 -6.60 -2.98
C GLN A 183 -14.62 -7.63 -2.79
N LEU A 184 -14.86 -8.08 -1.56
CA LEU A 184 -15.92 -9.03 -1.24
C LEU A 184 -17.31 -8.47 -1.62
N LEU A 185 -17.56 -7.20 -1.30
CA LEU A 185 -18.82 -6.52 -1.64
C LEU A 185 -18.98 -6.40 -3.16
N GLN A 186 -17.94 -6.01 -3.89
CA GLN A 186 -17.97 -5.95 -5.35
C GLN A 186 -18.28 -7.32 -5.98
N ALA A 187 -17.61 -8.38 -5.52
CA ALA A 187 -17.87 -9.74 -5.99
C ALA A 187 -19.34 -10.16 -5.71
N ARG A 188 -19.88 -9.79 -4.54
CA ARG A 188 -21.28 -10.07 -4.19
C ARG A 188 -22.27 -9.28 -5.06
N ILE A 189 -21.97 -8.03 -5.38
CA ILE A 189 -22.79 -7.20 -6.28
C ILE A 189 -22.82 -7.79 -7.69
N ILE A 190 -21.67 -8.19 -8.23
CA ILE A 190 -21.57 -8.82 -9.56
C ILE A 190 -22.42 -10.10 -9.60
N LYS A 191 -22.28 -10.97 -8.59
CA LYS A 191 -23.07 -12.19 -8.49
C LYS A 191 -24.57 -11.91 -8.45
N ARG A 192 -25.01 -10.93 -7.64
CA ARG A 192 -26.43 -10.56 -7.53
C ARG A 192 -26.99 -9.99 -8.84
N ASN A 193 -26.21 -9.18 -9.54
CA ASN A 193 -26.61 -8.67 -10.86
C ASN A 193 -26.78 -9.80 -11.87
N GLN A 194 -25.90 -10.80 -11.87
CA GLN A 194 -26.04 -12.00 -12.72
C GLN A 194 -27.32 -12.78 -12.38
N GLU A 195 -27.56 -13.07 -11.10
CA GLU A 195 -28.78 -13.76 -10.64
C GLU A 195 -30.06 -13.02 -11.05
N LEU A 196 -30.05 -11.68 -10.98
CA LEU A 196 -31.18 -10.85 -11.41
C LEU A 196 -31.40 -10.90 -12.92
N VAL A 197 -30.33 -10.86 -13.71
CA VAL A 197 -30.41 -10.97 -15.18
C VAL A 197 -30.99 -12.33 -15.57
N GLU A 198 -30.51 -13.42 -14.98
CA GLU A 198 -31.05 -14.76 -15.23
C GLU A 198 -32.52 -14.89 -14.81
N ALA A 199 -32.90 -14.33 -13.66
CA ALA A 199 -34.28 -14.37 -13.20
C ALA A 199 -35.21 -13.59 -14.15
N ASN A 200 -34.78 -12.43 -14.64
CA ASN A 200 -35.54 -11.65 -15.62
C ASN A 200 -35.69 -12.40 -16.95
N GLN A 201 -34.62 -13.03 -17.45
CA GLN A 201 -34.68 -13.85 -18.67
C GLN A 201 -35.69 -15.00 -18.53
N ARG A 202 -35.70 -15.71 -17.39
CA ARG A 202 -36.69 -16.77 -17.13
C ARG A 202 -38.12 -16.25 -17.12
N ILE A 203 -38.37 -15.07 -16.56
CA ILE A 203 -39.70 -14.44 -16.56
C ILE A 203 -40.13 -14.10 -17.99
N ASP A 204 -39.23 -13.56 -18.81
CA ASP A 204 -39.52 -13.23 -20.20
C ASP A 204 -39.84 -14.49 -21.03
N GLU A 205 -39.08 -15.58 -20.85
CA GLU A 205 -39.34 -16.87 -21.48
C GLU A 205 -40.70 -17.46 -21.06
N MET A 206 -41.05 -17.39 -19.78
CA MET A 206 -42.35 -17.83 -19.27
C MET A 206 -43.51 -16.97 -19.80
N SER A 207 -43.29 -15.67 -19.98
CA SER A 207 -44.29 -14.73 -20.50
C SER A 207 -44.54 -14.91 -21.99
N LEU A 208 -43.50 -15.22 -22.77
CA LEU A 208 -43.60 -15.57 -24.20
C LEU A 208 -44.30 -16.93 -24.43
N GLY A 209 -44.22 -17.84 -23.46
CA GLY A 209 -44.96 -19.12 -23.48
C GLY A 209 -46.47 -18.99 -23.20
N PHE A 210 -46.93 -17.83 -22.71
CA PHE A 210 -48.32 -17.58 -22.35
C PHE A 210 -49.01 -16.67 -23.38
N SER A 211 -49.05 -17.07 -24.65
CA SER A 211 -49.89 -16.40 -25.63
C SER A 211 -51.34 -16.86 -25.41
N PRO A 212 -52.29 -16.01 -24.96
CA PRO A 212 -53.68 -16.43 -24.84
C PRO A 212 -54.21 -16.71 -26.25
N SER A 213 -54.54 -17.98 -26.52
CA SER A 213 -55.24 -18.37 -27.74
C SER A 213 -56.50 -17.50 -27.88
N SER A 214 -56.52 -16.66 -28.92
CA SER A 214 -57.64 -15.78 -29.24
C SER A 214 -58.92 -16.63 -29.40
N PRO A 215 -60.08 -16.23 -28.86
CA PRO A 215 -61.31 -16.95 -29.14
C PRO A 215 -61.62 -16.78 -30.63
N SER A 216 -61.82 -17.90 -31.32
CA SER A 216 -62.27 -17.93 -32.72
C SER A 216 -63.57 -17.14 -32.85
N SER A 217 -63.55 -16.07 -33.64
CA SER A 217 -64.72 -15.34 -34.06
C SER A 217 -65.52 -16.19 -35.05
N ASP A 218 -66.36 -17.09 -34.53
CA ASP A 218 -67.40 -17.72 -35.34
C ASP A 218 -68.51 -16.70 -35.62
N THR A 219 -68.56 -16.30 -36.87
CA THR A 219 -69.66 -15.58 -37.50
C THR A 219 -70.96 -16.36 -37.38
N MET A 220 -72.03 -15.73 -36.91
CA MET A 220 -73.38 -16.10 -37.34
C MET A 220 -74.25 -14.86 -37.63
N PRO A 221 -74.99 -14.82 -38.75
CA PRO A 221 -75.71 -13.64 -39.20
C PRO A 221 -77.23 -13.75 -38.97
N TRP A 222 -77.83 -12.79 -38.27
CA TRP A 222 -79.29 -12.58 -38.25
C TRP A 222 -79.56 -11.13 -37.85
N TYR A 223 -80.56 -10.37 -38.31
CA TYR A 223 -81.30 -10.19 -39.55
C TYR A 223 -82.01 -8.83 -39.35
N ASP A 224 -82.19 -8.06 -40.41
CA ASP A 224 -82.75 -6.70 -40.41
C ASP A 224 -84.26 -6.67 -40.09
N SER A 225 -84.71 -5.78 -39.19
CA SER A 225 -85.99 -5.01 -39.17
C SER A 225 -86.21 -4.29 -37.84
#